data_AF-A0A4R0DF24-F1
#
_entry.id   AF-A0A4R0DF24-F1
#
_cell.length_a   1.000
_cell.length_b   1.000
_cell.length_c   1.000
_cell.angle_alpha   90.00
_cell.angle_beta   90.00
_cell.angle_gamma   90.00
#
_symmetry.space_group_name_H-M   'P 1'
#
loop_
_entity.id
_entity.type
_entity.pdbx_description
1 polymer ?
#
loop_
_entity_poly.entity_id
_entity_poly.type
_entity_poly.pdbx_seq_one_letter_code
_entity_poly.pdbx_strand_id
1 'polypeptide(L)' 'MGDRKILKLSDVANATGINRNTLTSMYYDRAVRIELPVADKLCKFFNCSMNELFEYTDEESDAESA' A
#
# COMPACT_ATOMS: atom_id res chain seq x y z
N MET A 1 -6.84 19.56 11.37
CA MET A 1 -6.07 18.41 10.87
C MET A 1 -7.01 17.21 10.85
N GLY A 2 -7.82 17.05 9.80
CA GLY A 2 -8.99 16.17 9.91
C GLY A 2 -9.55 15.66 8.60
N ASP A 3 -8.69 15.32 7.62
CA ASP A 3 -9.18 14.79 6.34
C ASP A 3 -8.26 13.70 5.79
N ARG A 4 -7.81 12.78 6.65
CA ARG A 4 -7.50 11.43 6.15
C ARG A 4 -8.84 10.76 6.00
N LYS A 5 -9.44 10.79 4.80
CA LYS A 5 -10.52 9.88 4.45
C LYS A 5 -10.00 8.47 4.72
N ILE A 6 -10.31 7.92 5.89
CA ILE A 6 -10.10 6.52 6.20
C ILE A 6 -11.09 5.79 5.31
N LEU A 7 -10.69 5.55 4.06
CA LEU A 7 -11.40 4.69 3.15
C LEU A 7 -11.51 3.36 3.88
N LYS A 8 -12.75 2.92 4.12
CA LYS A 8 -12.96 1.62 4.73
C LYS A 8 -12.25 0.61 3.85
N LEU A 9 -11.52 -0.30 4.48
CA LEU A 9 -10.87 -1.41 3.78
C LEU A 9 -11.85 -2.16 2.85
N SER A 10 -13.14 -2.14 3.20
CA SER A 10 -14.27 -2.60 2.39
C SER A 10 -14.46 -1.86 1.07
N ASP A 11 -14.37 -0.53 1.05
CA ASP A 11 -14.49 0.26 -0.16
C ASP A 11 -13.30 0.03 -1.08
N VAL A 12 -12.09 0.00 -0.50
CA VAL A 12 -10.88 -0.33 -1.25
C VAL A 12 -10.97 -1.74 -1.82
N ALA A 13 -11.39 -2.73 -1.02
CA ALA A 13 -11.58 -4.12 -1.46
C ALA A 13 -12.60 -4.22 -2.62
N ASN A 14 -13.73 -3.52 -2.55
CA ASN A 14 -14.72 -3.52 -3.62
C ASN A 14 -14.25 -2.80 -4.87
N ALA A 15 -13.57 -1.65 -4.72
CA ALA A 15 -13.10 -0.85 -5.84
C ALA A 15 -11.90 -1.49 -6.57
N THR A 16 -10.98 -2.10 -5.83
CA THR A 16 -9.77 -2.74 -6.37
C THR A 16 -9.96 -4.23 -6.64
N GLY A 17 -10.99 -4.86 -6.08
CA GLY A 17 -11.18 -6.31 -6.12
C GLY A 17 -10.12 -7.08 -5.33
N ILE A 18 -9.39 -6.42 -4.42
CA ILE A 18 -8.38 -7.04 -3.57
C ILE A 18 -9.05 -7.67 -2.37
N ASN A 19 -8.60 -8.86 -1.99
CA ASN A 19 -9.18 -9.56 -0.86
C ASN A 19 -8.92 -8.79 0.44
N ARG A 20 -9.94 -8.73 1.32
CA ARG A 20 -9.89 -7.91 2.54
C ARG A 20 -8.74 -8.29 3.46
N ASN A 21 -8.39 -9.57 3.54
CA ASN A 21 -7.22 -10.05 4.29
C ASN A 21 -5.90 -9.47 3.76
N THR A 22 -5.73 -9.41 2.43
CA THR A 22 -4.52 -8.85 1.80
C THR A 22 -4.39 -7.36 2.09
N LEU A 23 -5.49 -6.61 1.98
CA LEU A 23 -5.52 -5.19 2.35
C LEU A 23 -5.23 -4.98 3.84
N THR A 24 -5.71 -5.87 4.72
CA THR A 24 -5.41 -5.79 6.16
C THR A 24 -3.92 -6.02 6.39
N SER A 25 -3.33 -7.03 5.74
CA SER A 25 -1.89 -7.26 5.81
C SER A 25 -1.10 -6.07 5.28
N MET A 26 -1.49 -5.46 4.16
CA MET A 26 -0.86 -4.23 3.64
C MET A 26 -0.98 -3.06 4.60
N TYR A 27 -2.16 -2.87 5.21
CA TYR A 27 -2.38 -1.80 6.19
C TYR A 27 -1.49 -1.95 7.44
N TYR A 28 -1.20 -3.19 7.84
CA TYR A 28 -0.28 -3.52 8.93
C TYR A 28 1.16 -3.79 8.45
N ASP A 29 1.49 -3.46 7.20
CA ASP A 29 2.80 -3.67 6.60
C ASP A 29 3.32 -5.14 6.65
N ARG A 30 2.41 -6.11 6.77
CA ARG A 30 2.72 -7.56 6.78
C ARG A 30 2.57 -8.21 5.41
N ALA A 31 2.39 -7.41 4.36
CA ALA A 31 2.18 -7.94 3.02
C ALA A 31 3.51 -8.40 2.41
N VAL A 32 3.76 -9.71 2.46
CA VAL A 32 5.00 -10.31 1.93
C VAL A 32 5.02 -10.40 0.40
N ARG A 33 3.85 -10.45 -0.23
CA ARG A 33 3.72 -10.60 -1.68
C ARG A 33 2.57 -9.78 -2.21
N ILE A 34 2.85 -9.00 -3.24
CA ILE A 34 1.87 -8.18 -3.95
C ILE A 34 1.97 -8.55 -5.44
N GLU A 35 0.83 -8.72 -6.11
CA GLU A 35 0.84 -8.97 -7.56
C GLU A 35 0.86 -7.62 -8.30
N LEU A 36 1.60 -7.53 -9.41
CA LEU A 36 1.60 -6.36 -10.29
C LEU A 36 0.19 -5.82 -10.64
N PRO A 37 -0.81 -6.65 -11.00
CA PRO A 37 -2.18 -6.17 -11.23
C PRO A 37 -2.85 -5.61 -9.97
N VAL A 38 -2.44 -6.03 -8.77
CA VAL A 38 -2.94 -5.49 -7.49
C VAL A 38 -2.36 -4.10 -7.26
N ALA A 39 -1.06 -3.93 -7.48
CA ALA A 39 -0.41 -2.61 -7.43
C ALA A 39 -1.00 -1.63 -8.43
N ASP A 40 -1.17 -2.02 -9.70
CA ASP A 40 -1.74 -1.14 -10.74
C ASP A 40 -3.13 -0.60 -10.35
N LYS A 41 -3.98 -1.47 -9.78
CA LYS A 41 -5.30 -1.06 -9.29
C LYS A 41 -5.21 -0.13 -8.09
N LEU A 42 -4.28 -0.36 -7.17
CA LEU A 42 -4.04 0.53 -6.03
C LEU A 42 -3.55 1.89 -6.52
N CYS A 43 -2.57 1.93 -7.42
CA CYS A 43 -2.07 3.16 -8.05
C CYS A 43 -3.21 3.95 -8.73
N LYS A 44 -4.08 3.27 -9.50
CA LYS A 44 -5.26 3.90 -10.12
C LYS A 44 -6.29 4.39 -9.10
N PHE A 45 -6.50 3.64 -8.03
CA PHE A 45 -7.49 3.98 -7.00
C PHE A 45 -7.03 5.15 -6.12
N PHE A 46 -5.76 5.16 -5.72
CA PHE A 46 -5.14 6.25 -4.95
C PHE A 46 -4.68 7.40 -5.84
N ASN A 47 -4.75 7.22 -7.16
CA ASN A 47 -4.30 8.17 -8.16
C ASN A 47 -2.84 8.62 -7.92
N CYS A 48 -2.00 7.65 -7.54
CA CYS A 48 -0.59 7.81 -7.23
C CYS A 48 0.28 6.98 -8.19
N SER A 49 1.57 7.28 -8.21
CA SER A 49 2.54 6.53 -9.01
C SER A 49 3.15 5.38 -8.22
N MET A 50 3.70 4.38 -8.93
CA MET A 50 4.28 3.17 -8.31
C MET A 50 5.38 3.51 -7.29
N ASN A 51 6.16 4.55 -7.53
CA ASN A 51 7.21 5.06 -6.65
C ASN A 51 6.68 5.76 -5.39
N GLU A 52 5.42 6.20 -5.38
CA GLU A 52 4.77 6.75 -4.18
C GLU A 52 4.13 5.64 -3.35
N LEU A 53 3.83 4.49 -3.98
CA LEU A 53 3.22 3.34 -3.32
C LEU A 53 4.27 2.38 -2.74
N PHE A 54 5.40 2.23 -3.43
CA PHE A 54 6.51 1.38 -3.00
C PHE A 54 7.78 2.22 -2.87
N GLU A 55 8.20 2.42 -1.63
CA GLU A 55 9.50 2.98 -1.31
C GLU A 55 10.50 1.83 -1.13
N TYR A 56 11.66 1.95 -1.77
CA TYR A 56 12.78 1.06 -1.51
C TYR A 56 13.52 1.60 -0.28
N THR A 57 13.43 0.88 0.83
CA THR A 57 14.32 1.08 1.97
C THR A 57 15.43 0.04 1.90
N ASP A 58 16.67 0.51 1.86
CA ASP A 58 17.83 -0.35 2.00
C ASP A 58 18.04 -0.54 3.49
N GLU A 59 17.69 -1.71 4.05
CA GLU A 59 17.84 -1.99 5.49
C GLU A 59 19.30 -1.86 5.96
N GLU A 60 20.27 -1.79 5.04
CA GLU A 60 21.69 -1.55 5.32
C GLU A 60 22.08 -0.06 5.35
N SER A 61 21.20 0.85 4.89
CA SER A 61 21.49 2.30 4.79
C SER A 61 21.03 3.16 5.98
N ASP A 62 20.41 2.57 7.00
CA ASP A 62 20.11 3.26 8.27
C ASP A 62 21.26 3.11 9.30
N ALA A 63 22.32 2.35 8.96
CA ALA A 63 23.47 2.11 9.84
C ALA A 63 24.69 3.03 9.56
N GLU A 64 24.64 3.93 8.57
CA GLU A 64 25.77 4.82 8.23
C GLU A 64 25.41 6.30 8.41
N SER A 65 24.84 6.64 9.57
CA SER A 65 24.75 8.01 10.09
C SER A 65 24.59 8.00 11.61
N ALA A 66 25.54 7.41 12.33
CA ALA A 66 25.74 7.63 13.76
C ALA A 66 27.24 7.73 14.10
#